data_AF-A0A8T3Y8L4-F1
#
_entry.id   AF-A0A8T3Y8L4-F1
#
_cell.length_a   1.000
_cell.length_b   1.000
_cell.length_c   1.000
_cell.angle_alpha   90.00
_cell.angle_beta   90.00
_cell.angle_gamma   90.00
#
_symmetry.space_group_name_H-M   'P 1'
#
loop_
_entity.id
_entity.type
_entity.pdbx_description
1 polymer ?
#
loop_
_entity_poly.entity_id
_entity_poly.type
_entity_poly.pdbx_seq_one_letter_code
_entity_poly.pdbx_strand_id
1 'polypeptide(L)'
;QPLAVLEWEFSVPKQPDVVVDISDEWTFKEKLLACYSSQINEAENQKLKSLNQYRGACIGVKFAEAFKTNRFIPVRLDKILAL
;
A
#
# COMPACT_ATOMS: atom_id res chain seq x y z
N GLN A 1 3.17 -13.10 25.63
CA GLN A 1 1.87 -12.44 25.46
C GLN A 1 1.47 -12.61 24.00
N PRO A 2 0.25 -13.09 23.69
CA PRO A 2 -0.27 -12.91 22.35
C PRO A 2 -0.31 -11.41 22.12
N LEU A 3 0.32 -10.92 21.04
CA LEU A 3 0.15 -9.54 20.62
C LEU A 3 -1.36 -9.34 20.56
N ALA A 4 -1.86 -8.47 21.43
CA ALA A 4 -3.25 -8.07 21.41
C ALA A 4 -3.62 -7.88 19.95
N VAL A 5 -4.75 -8.47 19.56
CA VAL A 5 -5.44 -8.16 18.31
C VAL A 5 -5.55 -6.63 18.31
N LEU A 6 -4.53 -5.98 17.76
CA LEU A 6 -4.57 -4.60 17.39
C LEU A 6 -5.73 -4.62 16.43
N GLU A 7 -6.85 -4.04 16.84
CA GLU A 7 -7.87 -3.61 15.92
C GLU A 7 -7.09 -2.80 14.87
N TRP A 8 -6.76 -3.44 13.76
CA TRP A 8 -6.14 -2.79 12.62
C TRP A 8 -7.26 -1.94 12.00
N GLU A 9 -7.67 -0.89 12.71
CA GLU A 9 -8.08 0.37 12.11
C GLU A 9 -6.84 0.95 11.42
N PHE A 10 -6.31 0.24 10.43
CA PHE A 10 -5.57 0.89 9.40
C PHE A 10 -6.58 1.83 8.77
N SER A 11 -6.47 3.10 9.13
CA SER A 11 -7.02 4.20 8.37
C SER A 11 -6.38 4.14 6.99
N VAL A 12 -6.84 3.18 6.17
CA VAL A 12 -6.55 3.10 4.75
C VAL A 12 -6.82 4.52 4.25
N PRO A 13 -5.79 5.26 3.80
CA PRO A 13 -5.99 6.65 3.49
C PRO A 13 -7.07 6.76 2.41
N LYS A 14 -8.24 7.28 2.78
CA LYS A 14 -9.34 7.53 1.84
C LYS A 14 -8.93 8.54 0.79
N GLN A 15 -8.02 9.44 1.19
CA GLN A 15 -7.34 10.41 0.35
C GLN A 15 -5.85 10.29 0.67
N PRO A 16 -5.10 9.52 -0.13
CA PRO A 16 -3.65 9.44 0.02
C PRO A 16 -2.99 10.71 -0.54
N ASP A 17 -1.88 11.11 0.06
CA ASP A 17 -1.05 12.22 -0.44
C ASP A 17 -0.08 11.74 -1.51
N VAL A 18 0.36 10.47 -1.40
CA VAL A 18 1.32 9.84 -2.30
C VAL A 18 0.83 8.44 -2.63
N VAL A 19 0.91 8.08 -3.90
CA VAL A 19 0.67 6.72 -4.40
C VAL A 19 1.93 6.27 -5.14
N VAL A 20 2.40 5.07 -4.84
CA VAL A 20 3.65 4.51 -5.37
C VAL A 20 3.32 3.22 -6.11
N ASP A 21 3.76 3.11 -7.36
CA ASP A 21 3.71 1.86 -8.11
C ASP A 21 4.63 0.83 -7.45
N ILE A 22 4.08 -0.36 -7.17
CA ILE A 22 4.80 -1.49 -6.58
C ILE A 22 4.62 -2.75 -7.44
N SER A 23 4.35 -2.59 -8.73
CA SER A 23 4.03 -3.70 -9.63
C SER A 23 5.17 -4.70 -9.76
N ASP A 24 6.42 -4.23 -9.76
CA ASP A 24 7.61 -5.07 -9.86
C ASP A 24 7.95 -5.75 -8.52
N GLU A 25 7.58 -5.11 -7.41
CA GLU A 25 7.83 -5.57 -6.04
C GLU A 25 6.70 -6.44 -5.47
N TRP A 26 5.57 -6.57 -6.17
CA TRP A 26 4.40 -7.29 -5.67
C TRP A 26 4.72 -8.72 -5.24
N THR A 27 5.51 -9.45 -6.03
CA THR A 27 5.90 -10.83 -5.70
C THR A 27 6.76 -10.90 -4.44
N PHE A 28 7.58 -9.88 -4.18
CA PHE A 28 8.35 -9.81 -2.93
C PHE A 28 7.42 -9.56 -1.74
N LYS A 29 6.49 -8.62 -1.87
CA LYS A 29 5.48 -8.32 -0.84
C LYS A 29 4.60 -9.54 -0.52
N GLU A 30 4.16 -10.29 -1.53
CA GLU A 30 3.35 -11.50 -1.35
C GLU A 30 4.11 -12.58 -0.55
N LYS A 31 5.40 -12.78 -0.84
CA LYS A 31 6.28 -13.67 -0.06
C LYS A 31 6.46 -13.19 1.38
N LEU A 32 6.63 -11.88 1.58
CA LEU A 32 6.75 -11.29 2.91
C LEU A 32 5.50 -11.50 3.74
N LEU A 33 4.30 -11.31 3.15
CA LEU A 33 3.03 -11.56 3.84
C LEU A 33 2.88 -13.04 4.23
N ALA A 34 3.33 -13.96 3.38
CA ALA A 34 3.30 -15.40 3.68
C ALA A 34 4.16 -15.79 4.89
N CYS A 35 5.22 -15.04 5.21
CA CYS A 35 6.02 -15.25 6.41
C CYS A 35 5.24 -14.98 7.71
N TYR A 36 4.16 -14.21 7.64
CA TYR A 36 3.28 -13.89 8.78
C TYR A 36 2.00 -14.74 8.77
N SER A 37 2.05 -15.97 8.24
CA SER A 37 0.86 -16.84 8.10
C SER A 37 0.14 -17.15 9.42
N SER A 38 0.82 -17.03 10.57
CA SER A 38 0.19 -17.17 11.89
C SER A 38 -0.60 -15.93 12.34
N GLN A 39 -0.47 -14.80 11.66
CA GLN A 39 -1.10 -13.52 11.96
C GLN A 39 -2.01 -13.03 10.83
N ILE A 40 -1.65 -13.32 9.58
CA ILE A 40 -2.35 -12.88 8.38
C ILE A 40 -2.91 -14.13 7.72
N ASN A 41 -4.24 -14.28 7.79
CA ASN A 41 -4.91 -15.37 7.10
C ASN A 41 -5.07 -15.07 5.60
N GLU A 42 -5.47 -16.10 4.84
CA GLU A 42 -5.61 -15.98 3.39
C GLU A 42 -6.63 -14.91 2.99
N ALA A 43 -7.74 -14.76 3.73
CA ALA A 43 -8.74 -13.74 3.43
C ALA A 43 -8.19 -12.31 3.62
N GLU A 44 -7.36 -12.09 4.64
CA GLU A 44 -6.67 -10.81 4.86
C GLU A 44 -5.63 -10.54 3.77
N ASN A 45 -4.88 -11.55 3.36
CA ASN A 45 -3.94 -11.45 2.24
C ASN A 45 -4.67 -11.05 0.93
N GLN A 46 -5.81 -11.66 0.63
CA GLN A 46 -6.63 -11.30 -0.53
C GLN A 46 -7.22 -9.89 -0.45
N LYS A 47 -7.61 -9.43 0.75
CA LYS A 47 -8.03 -8.03 0.97
C LYS A 47 -6.90 -7.06 0.67
N LEU A 48 -5.69 -7.35 1.16
CA LEU A 48 -4.50 -6.54 0.88
C LEU A 48 -4.21 -6.50 -0.62
N LYS A 49 -4.27 -7.64 -1.31
CA LYS A 49 -4.10 -7.72 -2.76
C LYS A 49 -5.10 -6.86 -3.52
N SER A 50 -6.39 -7.02 -3.22
CA SER A 50 -7.48 -6.25 -3.83
C SER A 50 -7.30 -4.74 -3.60
N LEU A 51 -6.86 -4.33 -2.41
CA LEU A 51 -6.61 -2.92 -2.11
C LEU A 51 -5.46 -2.35 -2.94
N ASN A 52 -4.36 -3.09 -3.10
CA ASN A 52 -3.23 -2.62 -3.92
C ASN A 52 -3.60 -2.58 -5.41
N GLN A 53 -4.42 -3.52 -5.89
CA GLN A 53 -4.95 -3.49 -7.26
C GLN A 53 -5.87 -2.30 -7.51
N TYR A 54 -6.79 -2.02 -6.58
CA TYR A 54 -7.68 -0.87 -6.66
C TYR A 54 -6.89 0.44 -6.76
N ARG A 55 -5.89 0.60 -5.89
CA ARG A 55 -4.99 1.78 -5.92
C ARG A 55 -4.19 1.86 -7.21
N GLY A 56 -3.69 0.72 -7.70
CA GLY A 56 -2.99 0.66 -8.97
C GLY A 56 -3.89 1.13 -10.12
N ALA A 57 -5.12 0.61 -10.18
CA ALA A 57 -6.10 0.97 -11.19
C ALA A 57 -6.43 2.48 -11.18
N CYS A 58 -6.43 3.13 -10.01
CA CYS A 58 -6.64 4.58 -9.90
C CYS A 58 -5.54 5.43 -10.56
N ILE A 59 -4.32 4.89 -10.75
CA ILE A 59 -3.19 5.60 -11.37
C ILE A 59 -2.65 4.92 -12.64
N GLY A 60 -3.35 3.88 -13.14
CA GLY A 60 -2.98 3.19 -14.38
C GLY A 60 -1.87 2.13 -14.25
N VAL A 61 -1.61 1.60 -13.05
CA VAL A 61 -0.61 0.54 -12.81
C VAL A 61 -1.25 -0.71 -12.20
N LYS A 62 -0.51 -1.83 -12.12
CA LYS A 62 -1.09 -3.13 -11.68
C LYS A 62 -1.29 -3.19 -10.16
N PHE A 63 -0.33 -2.70 -9.40
CA PHE A 63 -0.39 -2.63 -7.94
C PHE A 63 0.20 -1.31 -7.47
N ALA A 64 -0.46 -0.67 -6.51
CA ALA A 64 0.09 0.52 -5.88
C ALA A 64 -0.17 0.56 -4.37
N GLU A 65 0.80 1.11 -3.64
CA GLU A 65 0.65 1.48 -2.24
C GLU A 65 0.34 2.97 -2.10
N ALA A 66 -0.44 3.31 -1.08
CA ALA A 66 -0.88 4.67 -0.86
C ALA A 66 -0.52 5.09 0.57
N PHE A 67 0.05 6.28 0.69
CA PHE A 67 0.62 6.82 1.91
C PHE A 67 0.00 8.17 2.25
N LYS A 68 -0.05 8.45 3.55
CA LYS A 68 -0.40 9.76 4.07
C LYS A 68 0.82 10.39 4.72
N THR A 69 1.07 11.64 4.39
CA THR A 69 2.22 12.41 4.84
C THR A 69 1.79 13.27 6.03
N ASN A 70 2.34 12.98 7.21
CA ASN A 70 2.10 13.80 8.40
C ASN A 70 2.96 15.07 8.44
N ARG A 71 3.91 15.21 7.50
CA ARG A 71 4.77 16.37 7.33
C ARG A 71 4.56 16.94 5.93
N PHE A 72 4.43 18.26 5.83
CA PHE A 72 4.36 18.95 4.55
C PHE A 72 5.60 18.61 3.71
N ILE A 73 5.40 17.87 2.61
CA ILE A 73 6.44 17.62 1.61
C ILE A 73 6.22 18.64 0.49
N PRO A 74 7.06 19.67 0.36
CA PRO A 74 6.97 20.56 -0.79
C PRO A 74 7.27 19.76 -2.06
N VAL A 75 6.25 19.56 -2.90
CA VAL A 75 6.43 18.98 -4.23
C VAL A 75 7.11 20.02 -5.12
N ARG A 76 8.34 19.72 -5.54
CA ARG A 76 9.07 20.52 -6.53
C ARG A 76 8.56 20.20 -7.93
N LEU A 77 7.62 21.04 -8.40
CA LEU A 77 6.95 20.91 -9.71
C LEU A 77 7.89 21.14 -10.91
N ASP A 78 9.09 21.69 -10.70
CA ASP A 78 10.11 21.99 -11.71
C ASP A 78 10.70 20.74 -12.40
N LYS A 79 10.42 19.53 -11.90
CA LYS A 79 10.89 18.28 -12.51
C LYS A 79 9.82 17.47 -13.27
N ILE A 80 8.57 17.93 -13.31
CA ILE A 80 7.46 17.19 -13.96
C ILE A 80 7.20 17.71 -15.39
N LEU A 81 7.61 18.94 -15.72
CA LEU A 81 7.35 19.57 -17.03
C LEU A 81 8.54 19.54 -18.00
N ALA A 82 9.52 18.67 -17.77
CA ALA A 82 10.63 18.44 -18.70
C ALA A 82 10.44 17.14 -19.50
N LEU A 83 9.29 17.02 -20.18
CA LEU A 83 9.02 16.07 -21.26
C LEU A 83 8.16 16.76 -22.33
#